data_AF-A0A7J3S0E3-F1
#
_entry.id   AF-A0A7J3S0E3-F1
#
_cell.length_a   1.000
_cell.length_b   1.000
_cell.length_c   1.000
_cell.angle_alpha   90.00
_cell.angle_beta   90.00
_cell.angle_gamma   90.00
#
_symmetry.space_group_name_H-M   'P 1'
#
loop_
_entity.id
_entity.type
_entity.pdbx_description
1 polymer ?
#
loop_
_entity_poly.entity_id
_entity_poly.type
_entity_poly.pdbx_seq_one_letter_code
_entity_poly.pdbx_strand_id
1 'polypeptide(L)'
;MTIQKGPIKFGALEIIIIALSSAIYAVLGVISASFVIVPGLPLFYMPEGFIIAATLWFGGWAGIGAFFGTLFASPFYGQGYDLGVLYGLADLIVPFVGAILLRKLKVDIGLRNAKSFILFIIFGSIVNVIIEAFVGNLVSYAVGFYTLEFAFTVGVFTWFTGSFTGTAVIGGILLRALTPYFEKSPLYSPVLFKRKQVQTEEPKA
;
A
#
# COMPACT_ATOMS: atom_id res chain seq x y z
N MET A 1 7.66 26.71 5.69
CA MET A 1 6.33 26.39 6.25
C MET A 1 6.52 25.36 7.36
N THR A 2 6.38 25.77 8.62
CA THR A 2 6.66 24.92 9.79
C THR A 2 5.40 24.11 10.13
N ILE A 3 5.41 22.80 9.86
CA ILE A 3 4.27 21.93 10.16
C ILE A 3 4.26 21.64 11.67
N GLN A 4 3.38 22.29 12.44
CA GLN A 4 3.09 21.89 13.82
C GLN A 4 2.42 20.50 13.79
N LYS A 5 3.08 19.51 14.39
CA LYS A 5 2.63 18.11 14.39
C LYS A 5 1.53 17.92 15.47
N GLY A 6 0.26 17.95 15.07
CA GLY A 6 -0.87 17.63 15.97
C GLY A 6 -0.83 16.22 16.57
N PRO A 7 -1.74 15.89 17.50
CA PRO A 7 -1.86 14.55 18.09
C PRO A 7 -2.29 13.51 17.04
N ILE A 8 -2.00 12.23 17.30
CA ILE A 8 -2.59 11.13 16.55
C ILE A 8 -4.10 11.20 16.76
N LYS A 9 -4.88 11.26 15.69
CA LYS A 9 -6.35 11.23 15.75
C LYS A 9 -6.83 9.89 15.26
N PHE A 10 -7.70 9.26 16.05
CA PHE A 10 -8.46 8.08 15.69
C PHE A 10 -9.93 8.38 15.98
N GLY A 11 -10.76 8.34 14.94
CA GLY A 11 -12.19 8.57 15.05
C GLY A 11 -12.93 7.96 13.86
N ALA A 12 -14.20 8.35 13.69
CA ALA A 12 -15.07 7.81 12.65
C ALA A 12 -14.45 7.89 11.24
N LEU A 13 -13.75 8.98 10.93
CA LEU A 13 -13.14 9.16 9.62
C LEU A 13 -11.98 8.20 9.35
N GLU A 14 -11.13 7.92 10.34
CA GLU A 14 -10.06 6.93 10.22
C GLU A 14 -10.62 5.52 10.04
N ILE A 15 -11.69 5.18 10.75
CA ILE A 15 -12.41 3.91 10.56
C ILE A 15 -12.95 3.80 9.13
N ILE A 16 -13.56 4.87 8.60
CA ILE A 16 -14.06 4.93 7.22
C ILE A 16 -12.92 4.75 6.22
N ILE A 17 -11.77 5.39 6.44
CA ILE A 17 -10.60 5.26 5.56
C ILE A 17 -10.09 3.82 5.57
N ILE A 18 -9.94 3.19 6.74
CA ILE A 18 -9.54 1.78 6.85
C ILE A 18 -10.54 0.92 6.08
N ALA A 19 -11.85 1.06 6.33
CA ALA A 19 -12.87 0.23 5.71
C ALA A 19 -12.90 0.37 4.17
N LEU A 20 -12.86 1.59 3.65
CA LEU A 20 -12.85 1.85 2.20
C LEU A 20 -11.57 1.36 1.55
N SER A 21 -10.40 1.62 2.15
CA SER A 21 -9.13 1.11 1.65
C SER A 21 -9.10 -0.41 1.65
N SER A 22 -9.61 -1.06 2.70
CA SER A 22 -9.71 -2.53 2.78
C SER A 22 -10.62 -3.10 1.69
N ALA A 23 -11.79 -2.49 1.47
CA ALA A 23 -12.74 -2.94 0.47
C ALA A 23 -12.18 -2.81 -0.96
N ILE A 24 -11.58 -1.66 -1.28
CA ILE A 24 -10.97 -1.45 -2.61
C ILE A 24 -9.78 -2.40 -2.79
N TYR A 25 -8.92 -2.53 -1.78
CA TYR A 25 -7.79 -3.47 -1.81
C TYR A 25 -8.26 -4.90 -2.04
N ALA A 26 -9.28 -5.35 -1.30
CA ALA A 26 -9.85 -6.69 -1.46
C ALA A 26 -10.40 -6.92 -2.86
N VAL A 27 -11.17 -5.98 -3.42
CA VAL A 27 -11.72 -6.09 -4.78
C VAL A 27 -10.60 -6.17 -5.82
N LEU A 28 -9.58 -5.31 -5.71
CA LEU A 28 -8.41 -5.37 -6.60
C LEU A 28 -7.63 -6.68 -6.41
N GLY A 29 -7.64 -7.24 -5.20
CA GLY A 29 -7.01 -8.51 -4.87
C GLY A 29 -7.73 -9.67 -5.54
N VAL A 30 -9.06 -9.68 -5.50
CA VAL A 30 -9.90 -10.67 -6.21
C VAL A 30 -9.71 -10.58 -7.72
N ILE A 31 -9.65 -9.37 -8.28
CA ILE A 31 -9.34 -9.19 -9.71
C ILE A 31 -7.95 -9.74 -10.03
N SER A 32 -6.96 -9.42 -9.18
CA SER A 32 -5.58 -9.88 -9.36
C SER A 32 -5.46 -11.41 -9.27
N ALA A 33 -6.34 -12.08 -8.51
CA ALA A 33 -6.38 -13.54 -8.42
C ALA A 33 -6.66 -14.22 -9.77
N SER A 34 -7.27 -13.50 -10.73
CA SER A 34 -7.49 -14.00 -12.10
C SER A 34 -6.20 -14.06 -12.93
N PHE A 35 -5.09 -13.49 -12.44
CA PHE A 35 -3.78 -13.47 -13.08
C PHE A 35 -2.76 -14.35 -12.34
N VAL A 36 -3.22 -15.28 -11.51
CA VAL A 36 -2.39 -16.26 -10.79
C VAL A 36 -1.73 -17.21 -11.78
N ILE A 37 -0.40 -17.23 -11.79
CA ILE A 37 0.41 -18.06 -12.69
C ILE A 37 1.18 -19.17 -11.95
N VAL A 38 1.39 -19.00 -10.65
CA VAL A 38 1.90 -20.02 -9.72
C VAL A 38 1.03 -19.97 -8.46
N PRO A 39 0.95 -21.05 -7.65
CA PRO A 39 0.02 -21.10 -6.53
C PRO A 39 0.10 -19.85 -5.66
N GLY A 40 -1.01 -19.14 -5.47
CA GLY A 40 -1.08 -17.96 -4.60
C GLY A 40 -0.40 -16.68 -5.09
N LEU A 41 0.29 -16.65 -6.25
CA LEU A 41 1.01 -15.45 -6.72
C LEU A 41 0.54 -15.01 -8.12
N PRO A 42 -0.01 -13.79 -8.24
CA PRO A 42 -0.42 -13.23 -9.52
C PRO A 42 0.73 -12.51 -10.23
N LEU A 43 0.70 -12.53 -11.57
CA LEU A 43 1.66 -11.80 -12.40
C LEU A 43 1.48 -10.27 -12.34
N PHE A 44 0.29 -9.81 -11.93
CA PHE A 44 -0.05 -8.40 -11.79
C PHE A 44 -0.89 -8.19 -10.54
N TYR A 45 -0.28 -7.68 -9.47
CA TYR A 45 -0.94 -7.49 -8.17
C TYR A 45 -1.38 -6.03 -8.00
N MET A 46 -2.57 -5.72 -8.50
CA MET A 46 -3.16 -4.38 -8.49
C MET A 46 -3.29 -3.73 -7.09
N PRO A 47 -3.56 -4.46 -5.99
CA PRO A 47 -3.74 -3.86 -4.68
C PRO A 47 -2.57 -3.00 -4.22
N GLU A 48 -1.34 -3.40 -4.55
CA GLU A 48 -0.15 -2.70 -4.08
C GLU A 48 -0.01 -1.29 -4.65
N GLY A 49 -0.32 -1.12 -5.94
CA GLY A 49 -0.34 0.21 -6.54
C GLY A 49 -1.42 1.11 -5.96
N PHE A 50 -2.58 0.55 -5.61
CA PHE A 50 -3.62 1.32 -4.94
C PHE A 50 -3.21 1.71 -3.51
N ILE A 51 -2.70 0.77 -2.71
CA ILE A 51 -2.52 1.03 -1.28
C ILE A 51 -1.39 2.01 -0.99
N ILE A 52 -0.31 1.98 -1.78
CA ILE A 52 0.75 2.97 -1.62
C ILE A 52 0.24 4.37 -1.94
N ALA A 53 -0.57 4.52 -2.99
CA ALA A 53 -1.17 5.80 -3.36
C ALA A 53 -2.15 6.28 -2.26
N ALA A 54 -3.05 5.40 -1.81
CA ALA A 54 -3.99 5.67 -0.75
C ALA A 54 -3.27 6.07 0.56
N THR A 55 -2.15 5.43 0.89
CA THR A 55 -1.35 5.74 2.09
C THR A 55 -0.63 7.09 1.98
N LEU A 56 -0.20 7.45 0.76
CA LEU A 56 0.39 8.75 0.48
C LEU A 56 -0.65 9.89 0.52
N TRP A 57 -1.91 9.61 0.15
CA TRP A 57 -2.98 10.61 0.18
C TRP A 57 -3.67 10.72 1.53
N PHE A 58 -4.09 9.60 2.13
CA PHE A 58 -4.97 9.60 3.31
C PHE A 58 -4.24 9.22 4.60
N GLY A 59 -2.95 8.92 4.51
CA GLY A 59 -2.11 8.58 5.64
C GLY A 59 -2.08 7.08 5.95
N GLY A 60 -1.39 6.73 7.03
CA GLY A 60 -1.15 5.35 7.46
C GLY A 60 -2.41 4.57 7.83
N TRP A 61 -3.52 5.25 8.13
CA TRP A 61 -4.82 4.61 8.31
C TRP A 61 -5.31 3.94 7.03
N ALA A 62 -5.04 4.51 5.85
CA ALA A 62 -5.31 3.83 4.58
C ALA A 62 -4.40 2.61 4.40
N GLY A 63 -3.14 2.71 4.82
CA GLY A 63 -2.17 1.61 4.77
C GLY A 63 -2.60 0.37 5.56
N ILE A 64 -3.26 0.55 6.71
CA ILE A 64 -3.87 -0.56 7.48
C ILE A 64 -4.92 -1.31 6.64
N GLY A 65 -5.51 -0.66 5.64
CA GLY A 65 -6.42 -1.30 4.71
C GLY A 65 -5.81 -2.46 3.92
N ALA A 66 -4.49 -2.49 3.70
CA ALA A 66 -3.83 -3.66 3.12
C ALA A 66 -4.09 -4.91 3.96
N PHE A 67 -3.86 -4.85 5.27
CA PHE A 67 -4.03 -6.02 6.16
C PHE A 67 -5.41 -6.68 6.02
N PHE A 68 -6.48 -5.88 6.13
CA PHE A 68 -7.84 -6.41 6.01
C PHE A 68 -8.20 -6.75 4.56
N GLY A 69 -7.72 -5.97 3.60
CA GLY A 69 -7.90 -6.26 2.18
C GLY A 69 -7.34 -7.62 1.79
N THR A 70 -6.10 -7.91 2.19
CA THR A 70 -5.42 -9.20 2.00
C THR A 70 -6.16 -10.32 2.70
N LEU A 71 -6.57 -10.12 3.95
CA LEU A 71 -7.36 -11.09 4.70
C LEU A 71 -8.63 -11.49 3.92
N PHE A 72 -9.36 -10.51 3.38
CA PHE A 72 -10.60 -10.79 2.65
C PHE A 72 -10.37 -11.34 1.23
N ALA A 73 -9.25 -10.99 0.58
CA ALA A 73 -8.90 -11.50 -0.73
C ALA A 73 -8.28 -12.91 -0.70
N SER A 74 -7.68 -13.33 0.42
CA SER A 74 -6.89 -14.57 0.54
C SER A 74 -7.62 -15.84 0.06
N PRO A 75 -8.92 -16.08 0.34
CA PRO A 75 -9.64 -17.24 -0.18
C PRO A 75 -9.65 -17.36 -1.71
N PHE A 76 -9.59 -16.24 -2.43
CA PHE A 76 -9.59 -16.23 -3.89
C PHE A 76 -8.25 -16.66 -4.49
N TYR A 77 -7.20 -16.73 -3.66
CA TYR A 77 -5.89 -17.28 -3.99
C TYR A 77 -5.75 -18.76 -3.60
N GLY A 78 -6.84 -19.40 -3.15
CA GLY A 78 -6.83 -20.80 -2.67
C GLY A 78 -6.23 -20.95 -1.27
N GLN A 79 -6.22 -19.88 -0.47
CA GLN A 79 -5.60 -19.82 0.85
C GLN A 79 -6.67 -19.66 1.93
N GLY A 80 -6.41 -20.14 3.15
CA GLY A 80 -7.28 -19.91 4.30
C GLY A 80 -7.16 -18.49 4.86
N TYR A 81 -8.15 -18.06 5.65
CA TYR A 81 -8.11 -16.76 6.33
C TYR A 81 -6.96 -16.64 7.34
N ASP A 82 -6.49 -17.76 7.88
CA ASP A 82 -5.29 -17.85 8.71
C ASP A 82 -4.03 -17.39 7.96
N LEU A 83 -3.84 -17.86 6.73
CA LEU A 83 -2.78 -17.36 5.84
C LEU A 83 -3.04 -15.90 5.45
N GLY A 84 -4.29 -15.52 5.21
CA GLY A 84 -4.69 -14.15 4.96
C GLY A 84 -4.26 -13.17 6.06
N VAL A 85 -4.32 -13.58 7.34
CA VAL A 85 -3.81 -12.77 8.47
C VAL A 85 -2.29 -12.59 8.36
N LEU A 86 -1.55 -13.67 8.08
CA LEU A 86 -0.09 -13.62 8.03
C LEU A 86 0.41 -12.82 6.83
N TYR A 87 -0.19 -13.01 5.64
CA TYR A 87 0.12 -12.19 4.47
C TYR A 87 -0.35 -10.76 4.63
N GLY A 88 -1.49 -10.52 5.28
CA GLY A 88 -1.92 -9.16 5.60
C GLY A 88 -0.87 -8.39 6.41
N LEU A 89 -0.09 -9.06 7.27
CA LEU A 89 1.04 -8.41 7.98
C LEU A 89 2.22 -8.11 7.04
N ALA A 90 2.49 -8.98 6.07
CA ALA A 90 3.51 -8.74 5.06
C ALA A 90 3.12 -7.57 4.14
N ASP A 91 1.87 -7.50 3.71
CA ASP A 91 1.35 -6.47 2.80
C ASP A 91 1.29 -5.08 3.45
N LEU A 92 1.48 -4.96 4.76
CA LEU A 92 1.70 -3.66 5.42
C LEU A 92 3.09 -3.05 5.08
N ILE A 93 4.04 -3.85 4.58
CA ILE A 93 5.40 -3.40 4.27
C ILE A 93 5.38 -2.33 3.19
N VAL A 94 4.70 -2.57 2.06
CA VAL A 94 4.66 -1.63 0.94
C VAL A 94 4.07 -0.26 1.32
N PRO A 95 2.85 -0.16 1.90
CA PRO A 95 2.27 1.13 2.23
C PRO A 95 3.10 1.87 3.28
N PHE A 96 3.67 1.18 4.28
CA PHE A 96 4.42 1.88 5.32
C PHE A 96 5.87 2.18 4.93
N VAL A 97 6.64 1.18 4.51
CA VAL A 97 8.05 1.38 4.13
C VAL A 97 8.13 2.31 2.92
N GLY A 98 7.32 2.06 1.88
CA GLY A 98 7.27 2.91 0.69
C GLY A 98 6.89 4.34 1.03
N ALA A 99 5.79 4.57 1.76
CA ALA A 99 5.38 5.93 2.10
C ALA A 99 6.37 6.65 3.02
N ILE A 100 7.00 5.94 3.98
CA ILE A 100 8.04 6.51 4.84
C ILE A 100 9.23 6.98 4.00
N LEU A 101 9.73 6.13 3.09
CA LEU A 101 10.88 6.44 2.25
C LEU A 101 10.59 7.62 1.32
N LEU A 102 9.46 7.60 0.60
CA LEU A 102 9.08 8.67 -0.33
C LEU A 102 8.90 10.01 0.39
N ARG A 103 8.28 10.02 1.58
CA ARG A 103 8.15 11.25 2.38
C ARG A 103 9.50 11.73 2.93
N LYS A 104 10.37 10.83 3.41
CA LYS A 104 11.73 11.19 3.88
C LYS A 104 12.58 11.80 2.76
N LEU A 105 12.44 11.29 1.54
CA LEU A 105 13.12 11.77 0.35
C LEU A 105 12.47 13.01 -0.27
N LYS A 106 11.38 13.52 0.34
CA LYS A 106 10.63 14.71 -0.10
C LYS A 106 10.17 14.59 -1.56
N VAL A 107 9.72 13.39 -1.94
CA VAL A 107 9.15 13.11 -3.26
C VAL A 107 7.91 13.97 -3.46
N ASP A 108 7.78 14.57 -4.64
CA ASP A 108 6.51 15.15 -5.07
C ASP A 108 5.53 13.99 -5.33
N ILE A 109 4.54 13.85 -4.45
CA ILE A 109 3.59 12.73 -4.47
C ILE A 109 2.84 12.65 -5.80
N GLY A 110 2.66 13.77 -6.51
CA GLY A 110 2.03 13.79 -7.83
C GLY A 110 2.95 13.30 -8.96
N LEU A 111 4.19 12.89 -8.65
CA LEU A 111 5.19 12.39 -9.60
C LEU A 111 5.40 13.32 -10.80
N ARG A 112 5.26 14.65 -10.60
CA ARG A 112 5.20 15.65 -11.68
C ARG A 112 6.54 15.84 -12.38
N ASN A 113 7.63 15.59 -11.66
CA ASN A 113 9.00 15.69 -12.15
C ASN A 113 9.68 14.31 -12.22
N ALA A 114 10.66 14.19 -13.13
CA ALA A 114 11.37 12.93 -13.38
C ALA A 114 12.06 12.37 -12.14
N LYS A 115 12.66 13.23 -11.31
CA LYS A 115 13.30 12.81 -10.05
C LYS A 115 12.29 12.10 -9.13
N SER A 116 11.09 12.65 -8.97
CA SER A 116 10.06 12.08 -8.11
C SER A 116 9.52 10.77 -8.66
N PHE A 117 9.34 10.68 -9.99
CA PHE A 117 8.99 9.43 -10.65
C PHE A 117 10.05 8.34 -10.46
N ILE A 118 11.34 8.65 -10.66
CA ILE A 118 12.45 7.71 -10.46
C ILE A 118 12.51 7.25 -9.00
N LEU A 119 12.39 8.17 -8.04
CA LEU A 119 12.38 7.82 -6.62
C LEU A 119 11.17 6.96 -6.24
N PHE A 120 10.02 7.16 -6.88
CA PHE A 120 8.85 6.29 -6.73
C PHE A 120 9.11 4.88 -7.27
N ILE A 121 9.71 4.75 -8.45
CA ILE A 121 10.06 3.43 -8.99
C ILE A 121 11.05 2.72 -8.06
N ILE A 122 12.11 3.39 -7.60
CA ILE A 122 13.12 2.77 -6.75
C ILE A 122 12.58 2.44 -5.36
N PHE A 123 12.05 3.42 -4.64
CA PHE A 123 11.72 3.26 -3.21
C PHE A 123 10.24 2.96 -2.94
N GLY A 124 9.37 3.36 -3.85
CA GLY A 124 7.93 3.06 -3.79
C GLY A 124 7.57 1.73 -4.42
N SER A 125 8.37 1.20 -5.36
CA SER A 125 8.04 -0.03 -6.08
C SER A 125 9.11 -1.13 -6.05
N ILE A 126 10.42 -0.83 -6.01
CA ILE A 126 11.46 -1.88 -6.04
C ILE A 126 11.87 -2.28 -4.61
N VAL A 127 12.38 -1.34 -3.83
CA VAL A 127 13.01 -1.64 -2.52
C VAL A 127 12.01 -2.23 -1.54
N ASN A 128 10.84 -1.63 -1.40
CA ASN A 128 9.79 -2.10 -0.49
C ASN A 128 9.18 -3.43 -0.93
N VAL A 129 8.95 -3.62 -2.23
CA VAL A 129 8.39 -4.86 -2.79
C VAL A 129 9.39 -6.01 -2.67
N ILE A 130 10.71 -5.76 -2.79
CA ILE A 130 11.70 -6.80 -2.50
C ILE A 130 11.56 -7.26 -1.04
N ILE A 131 11.51 -6.32 -0.09
CA ILE A 131 11.37 -6.66 1.34
C ILE A 131 10.08 -7.46 1.58
N GLU A 132 8.96 -6.99 1.03
CA GLU A 132 7.65 -7.66 1.07
C GLU A 132 7.73 -9.08 0.49
N ALA A 133 8.28 -9.26 -0.71
CA ALA A 133 8.39 -10.55 -1.38
C ALA A 133 9.21 -11.56 -0.56
N PHE A 134 10.33 -11.13 0.04
CA PHE A 134 11.11 -11.99 0.92
C PHE A 134 10.36 -12.36 2.20
N VAL A 135 9.65 -11.40 2.82
CA VAL A 135 8.87 -11.66 4.04
C VAL A 135 7.68 -12.57 3.75
N GLY A 136 6.91 -12.31 2.69
CA GLY A 136 5.77 -13.15 2.28
C GLY A 136 6.18 -14.58 1.93
N ASN A 137 7.31 -14.75 1.24
CA ASN A 137 7.83 -16.10 0.94
C ASN A 137 8.40 -16.81 2.17
N LEU A 138 9.01 -16.07 3.12
CA LEU A 138 9.42 -16.65 4.40
C LEU A 138 8.20 -17.13 5.20
N VAL A 139 7.11 -16.35 5.23
CA VAL A 139 5.83 -16.76 5.82
C VAL A 139 5.31 -18.03 5.13
N SER A 140 5.29 -18.04 3.80
CA SER A 140 4.84 -19.18 2.99
C SER A 140 5.62 -20.46 3.29
N TYR A 141 6.94 -20.34 3.47
CA TYR A 141 7.79 -21.46 3.87
C TYR A 141 7.50 -21.90 5.31
N ALA A 142 7.42 -20.96 6.26
CA ALA A 142 7.26 -21.26 7.68
C ALA A 142 5.95 -22.01 8.00
N VAL A 143 4.91 -21.77 7.21
CA VAL A 143 3.60 -22.43 7.35
C VAL A 143 3.45 -23.67 6.46
N GLY A 144 4.50 -24.05 5.72
CA GLY A 144 4.52 -25.23 4.86
C GLY A 144 3.74 -25.07 3.55
N PHE A 145 3.35 -23.84 3.16
CA PHE A 145 2.69 -23.58 1.88
C PHE A 145 3.66 -23.74 0.70
N TYR A 146 4.92 -23.33 0.88
CA TYR A 146 6.00 -23.54 -0.09
C TYR A 146 7.15 -24.35 0.49
N THR A 147 7.86 -25.08 -0.38
CA THR A 147 9.21 -25.57 -0.05
C THR A 147 10.19 -24.40 0.00
N LEU A 148 11.29 -24.57 0.74
CA LEU A 148 12.33 -23.54 0.84
C LEU A 148 12.89 -23.16 -0.53
N GLU A 149 13.13 -24.17 -1.37
CA GLU A 149 13.63 -24.00 -2.74
C GLU A 149 12.67 -23.16 -3.57
N PHE A 150 11.37 -23.49 -3.57
CA PHE A 150 10.37 -22.72 -4.31
C PHE A 150 10.27 -21.30 -3.79
N ALA A 151 10.14 -21.13 -2.47
CA ALA A 151 9.96 -19.84 -1.82
C ALA A 151 11.06 -18.84 -2.21
N PHE A 152 12.33 -19.25 -2.15
CA PHE A 152 13.48 -18.37 -2.40
C PHE A 152 14.03 -18.42 -3.83
N THR A 153 13.33 -19.05 -4.76
CA THR A 153 13.64 -18.98 -6.20
C THR A 153 12.45 -18.39 -6.97
N VAL A 154 11.50 -19.23 -7.37
CA VAL A 154 10.32 -18.87 -8.16
C VAL A 154 9.38 -17.98 -7.37
N GLY A 155 9.18 -18.26 -6.08
CA GLY A 155 8.27 -17.55 -5.20
C GLY A 155 8.63 -16.07 -5.04
N VAL A 156 9.84 -15.75 -4.58
CA VAL A 156 10.32 -14.36 -4.45
C VAL A 156 10.28 -13.63 -5.79
N PHE A 157 10.73 -14.27 -6.87
CA PHE A 157 10.74 -13.63 -8.19
C PHE A 157 9.34 -13.31 -8.70
N THR A 158 8.40 -14.24 -8.53
CA THR A 158 7.01 -14.06 -9.00
C THR A 158 6.27 -13.04 -8.15
N TRP A 159 6.43 -13.09 -6.82
CA TRP A 159 5.86 -12.10 -5.91
C TRP A 159 6.39 -10.69 -6.24
N PHE A 160 7.72 -10.56 -6.36
CA PHE A 160 8.33 -9.28 -6.74
C PHE A 160 7.75 -8.77 -8.06
N THR A 161 7.66 -9.62 -9.08
CA THR A 161 7.14 -9.22 -10.39
C THR A 161 5.68 -8.75 -10.31
N GLY A 162 4.84 -9.49 -9.60
CA GLY A 162 3.42 -9.15 -9.41
C GLY A 162 3.22 -7.82 -8.70
N SER A 163 3.84 -7.66 -7.54
CA SER A 163 3.72 -6.44 -6.73
C SER A 163 4.42 -5.24 -7.38
N PHE A 164 5.59 -5.44 -8.02
CA PHE A 164 6.30 -4.38 -8.74
C PHE A 164 5.47 -3.84 -9.89
N THR A 165 4.92 -4.72 -10.74
CA THR A 165 4.12 -4.30 -11.89
C THR A 165 2.85 -3.60 -11.45
N GLY A 166 2.14 -4.14 -10.46
CA GLY A 166 0.98 -3.48 -9.87
C GLY A 166 1.30 -2.10 -9.31
N THR A 167 2.39 -1.98 -8.54
CA THR A 167 2.81 -0.72 -7.95
C THR A 167 3.25 0.30 -9.00
N ALA A 168 4.15 -0.08 -9.90
CA ALA A 168 4.70 0.82 -10.91
C ALA A 168 3.62 1.33 -11.87
N VAL A 169 2.69 0.46 -12.29
CA VAL A 169 1.63 0.81 -13.24
C VAL A 169 0.47 1.48 -12.54
N ILE A 170 -0.22 0.78 -11.63
CA ILE A 170 -1.43 1.32 -10.97
C ILE A 170 -1.04 2.47 -10.06
N GLY A 171 -0.03 2.29 -9.19
CA GLY A 171 0.42 3.35 -8.29
C GLY A 171 0.97 4.56 -9.04
N GLY A 172 1.76 4.35 -10.09
CA GLY A 172 2.27 5.42 -10.93
C GLY A 172 1.15 6.23 -11.62
N ILE A 173 0.18 5.56 -12.21
CA ILE A 173 -0.99 6.19 -12.86
C ILE A 173 -1.83 6.95 -11.83
N LEU A 174 -2.21 6.29 -10.73
CA LEU A 174 -3.03 6.86 -9.68
C LEU A 174 -2.37 8.12 -9.09
N LEU A 175 -1.10 8.02 -8.69
CA LEU A 175 -0.37 9.15 -8.13
C LEU A 175 -0.27 10.31 -9.13
N ARG A 176 0.03 10.05 -10.40
CA ARG A 176 0.19 11.13 -11.37
C ARG A 176 -1.14 11.77 -11.79
N ALA A 177 -2.18 10.97 -11.96
CA ALA A 177 -3.47 11.44 -12.42
C ALA A 177 -4.32 12.06 -11.30
N LEU A 178 -4.33 11.46 -10.11
CA LEU A 178 -5.32 11.78 -9.07
C LEU A 178 -4.78 12.66 -7.93
N THR A 179 -3.45 12.71 -7.73
CA THR A 179 -2.87 13.56 -6.65
C THR A 179 -3.31 15.03 -6.71
N PRO A 180 -3.41 15.69 -7.88
CA PRO A 180 -3.87 17.09 -7.94
C PRO A 180 -5.30 17.32 -7.40
N TYR A 181 -6.14 16.28 -7.41
CA TYR A 181 -7.48 16.33 -6.85
C TYR A 181 -7.47 16.04 -5.36
N PHE A 182 -6.71 15.02 -4.93
CA PHE A 182 -6.61 14.69 -3.52
C PHE A 182 -5.90 15.76 -2.70
N GLU A 183 -4.85 16.39 -3.18
CA GLU A 183 -4.17 17.49 -2.47
C GLU A 183 -5.09 18.66 -2.10
N LYS A 184 -6.20 18.83 -2.82
CA LYS A 184 -7.23 19.86 -2.56
C LYS A 184 -8.34 19.37 -1.63
N SER A 185 -8.42 18.06 -1.38
CA SER A 185 -9.45 17.43 -0.58
C SER A 185 -9.16 17.57 0.92
N PRO A 186 -10.19 17.74 1.78
CA PRO A 186 -10.03 17.70 3.24
C PRO A 186 -9.56 16.34 3.77
N LEU A 187 -9.63 15.29 2.95
CA LEU A 187 -9.15 13.96 3.29
C LEU A 187 -7.62 13.82 3.20
N TYR A 188 -6.94 14.75 2.53
CA TYR A 188 -5.50 14.64 2.31
C TYR A 188 -4.71 14.82 3.59
N SER A 189 -3.79 13.88 3.82
CA SER A 189 -2.92 13.83 4.97
C SER A 189 -1.45 13.92 4.54
N PRO A 190 -0.75 15.04 4.84
CA PRO A 190 0.65 15.21 4.49
C PRO A 190 1.60 14.37 5.35
N VAL A 191 1.08 13.71 6.40
CA VAL A 191 1.83 12.86 7.32
C VAL A 191 0.99 11.61 7.63
N LEU A 192 1.64 10.51 8.01
CA LEU A 192 0.96 9.22 8.07
C LEU A 192 -0.20 9.19 9.08
N PHE A 193 0.03 9.58 10.33
CA PHE A 193 -0.99 9.39 11.39
C PHE A 193 -1.45 10.69 12.05
N LYS A 194 -1.10 11.85 11.49
CA LYS A 194 -1.50 13.17 12.05
C LYS A 194 -2.23 13.96 10.97
N ARG A 195 -3.26 14.73 11.35
CA ARG A 195 -3.95 15.63 10.43
C ARG A 195 -3.61 17.09 10.70
N LYS A 196 -3.65 17.90 9.63
CA LYS A 196 -3.58 19.36 9.73
C LYS A 196 -4.83 19.84 10.48
N GLN A 197 -4.65 20.64 11.53
CA GLN A 197 -5.79 21.32 12.16
C GLN A 197 -6.25 22.42 11.21
N VAL A 198 -7.51 22.38 10.80
CA VAL A 198 -8.17 23.57 10.27
C VAL A 198 -8.50 24.40 11.51
N GLN A 199 -7.78 25.50 11.72
CA GLN A 199 -8.24 26.51 12.68
C GLN A 199 -9.48 27.13 12.06
N THR A 200 -10.64 26.84 12.62
CA THR A 200 -11.83 27.65 12.40
C THR A 200 -11.52 29.00 13.04
N GLU A 201 -11.25 30.03 12.24
CA GLU A 201 -11.23 31.40 12.76
C GLU A 201 -12.64 31.68 13.28
N GLU A 202 -12.77 31.86 14.60
CA GLU A 202 -14.01 32.37 15.18
C GLU A 202 -14.30 33.74 14.54
N PRO A 203 -15.54 34.01 14.11
CA PRO A 203 -15.87 35.34 13.62
C PRO A 203 -15.62 36.33 14.75
N LYS A 204 -14.72 37.29 14.50
CA LYS A 204 -14.51 38.43 15.42
C LYS A 204 -15.85 39.10 15.63
N ALA A 205 -16.36 39.03 16.86
CA ALA A 205 -17.53 39.76 17.32
C ALA A 205 -17.26 41.28 17.30
#